data_AF-A0A150XFP5-F1
#
_entry.id   AF-A0A150XFP5-F1
#
_cell.length_a   1.000
_cell.length_b   1.000
_cell.length_c   1.000
_cell.angle_alpha   90.00
_cell.angle_beta   90.00
_cell.angle_gamma   90.00
#
_symmetry.space_group_name_H-M   'P 1'
#
loop_
_entity.id
_entity.type
_entity.pdbx_description
1 polymer ?
#
loop_
_entity_poly.entity_id
_entity_poly.type
_entity_poly.pdbx_seq_one_letter_code
_entity_poly.pdbx_strand_id
1 'polypeptide(L)'
;MLLSAAKINYRNYFYGADSSSTCAKMATLNFFLNGLKGEIALMNSLSMEWFGGWHINMDGLGITPIEREQSQLWFEAPKIKTSEFDKQARGKSTEPAHQLTLF
;
A
#
# COMPACT_ATOMS: atom_id res chain seq x y z
N MET A 1 6.96 2.58 12.70
CA MET A 1 7.29 3.97 12.28
C MET A 1 6.25 4.97 12.77
N LEU A 2 4.98 4.87 12.38
CA LEU A 2 3.94 5.87 12.68
C LEU A 2 3.68 6.09 14.18
N LEU A 3 3.60 5.01 14.97
CA LEU A 3 3.47 5.12 16.43
C LEU A 3 4.64 5.83 17.11
N SER A 4 5.85 5.73 16.55
CA SER A 4 7.00 6.45 17.09
C SER A 4 6.91 7.94 16.82
N ALA A 5 6.43 8.34 15.64
CA ALA A 5 6.16 9.74 15.32
C ALA A 5 5.04 10.31 16.20
N ALA A 6 4.02 9.51 16.53
CA ALA A 6 2.95 9.90 17.44
C ALA A 6 3.44 10.24 18.86
N LYS A 7 4.57 9.68 19.32
CA LYS A 7 5.18 10.07 20.60
C LYS A 7 5.67 11.52 20.59
N ILE A 8 6.04 12.05 19.42
CA ILE A 8 6.48 13.43 19.25
C ILE A 8 5.26 14.35 19.14
N ASN A 9 4.30 13.99 18.27
CA ASN A 9 3.05 14.72 18.14
C ASN A 9 1.88 13.79 17.77
N TYR A 10 1.09 13.43 18.76
CA TYR A 10 -0.06 12.53 18.61
C TYR A 10 -1.28 13.20 17.94
N ARG A 11 -1.30 14.54 17.84
CA ARG A 11 -2.39 15.30 17.22
C ARG A 11 -2.32 15.35 15.70
N ASN A 12 -1.26 14.83 15.12
CA ASN A 12 -1.13 14.72 13.67
C ASN A 12 -2.20 13.78 13.10
N TYR A 13 -2.53 14.00 11.83
CA TYR A 13 -3.22 13.03 11.02
C TYR A 13 -2.19 12.05 10.45
N PHE A 14 -2.38 10.76 10.68
CA PHE A 14 -1.47 9.72 10.19
C PHE A 14 -2.07 8.95 9.02
N TYR A 15 -1.23 8.60 8.04
CA TYR A 15 -1.61 7.78 6.90
C TYR A 15 -0.76 6.52 6.87
N GLY A 16 -1.39 5.37 6.68
CA GLY A 16 -0.72 4.09 6.47
C GLY A 16 -1.36 3.30 5.35
N ALA A 17 -0.55 2.55 4.60
CA ALA A 17 -1.02 1.61 3.60
C ALA A 17 -0.27 0.29 3.76
N ASP A 18 -0.98 -0.82 3.63
CA ASP A 18 -0.39 -2.16 3.65
C ASP A 18 -1.15 -3.07 2.68
N SER A 19 -0.46 -4.02 2.05
CA SER A 19 -1.05 -4.98 1.12
C SER A 19 -1.65 -6.18 1.85
N SER A 20 -1.25 -6.44 3.10
CA SER A 20 -1.77 -7.55 3.90
C SER A 20 -2.97 -7.12 4.74
N SER A 21 -4.09 -7.84 4.61
CA SER A 21 -5.32 -7.57 5.38
C SER A 21 -5.06 -7.60 6.89
N THR A 22 -4.25 -8.54 7.36
CA THR A 22 -3.91 -8.67 8.78
C THR A 22 -3.11 -7.46 9.26
N CYS A 23 -2.09 -7.03 8.50
CA CYS A 23 -1.26 -5.89 8.87
C CYS A 23 -2.06 -4.58 8.87
N ALA A 24 -2.91 -4.37 7.85
CA ALA A 24 -3.79 -3.21 7.79
C ALA A 24 -4.73 -3.15 8.99
N LYS A 25 -5.40 -4.27 9.33
CA LYS A 25 -6.28 -4.34 10.52
C LYS A 25 -5.52 -4.11 11.82
N MET A 26 -4.33 -4.69 11.98
CA MET A 26 -3.48 -4.46 13.15
C MET A 26 -3.07 -2.99 13.27
N ALA A 27 -2.72 -2.35 12.16
CA ALA A 27 -2.39 -0.93 12.14
C ALA A 27 -3.60 -0.06 12.54
N THR A 28 -4.79 -0.36 12.02
CA THR A 28 -6.05 0.30 12.40
C THR A 28 -6.31 0.20 13.90
N LEU A 29 -6.20 -1.01 14.48
CA LEU A 29 -6.36 -1.21 15.92
C LEU A 29 -5.30 -0.46 16.72
N ASN A 30 -4.05 -0.48 16.28
CA ASN A 30 -2.97 0.28 16.95
C ASN A 30 -3.25 1.78 16.97
N PHE A 31 -3.77 2.35 15.87
CA PHE A 31 -4.15 3.77 15.83
C PHE A 31 -5.29 4.06 16.80
N PHE A 32 -6.33 3.22 16.77
CA PHE A 32 -7.49 3.38 17.61
C PHE A 32 -7.14 3.31 19.11
N LEU A 33 -6.39 2.28 19.52
CA LEU A 33 -6.00 2.07 20.91
C LEU A 33 -5.05 3.14 21.45
N ASN A 34 -4.27 3.79 20.58
CA ASN A 34 -3.41 4.92 20.95
C ASN A 34 -4.12 6.27 20.81
N GLY A 35 -5.42 6.30 20.52
CA GLY A 35 -6.20 7.53 20.37
C GLY A 35 -5.75 8.41 19.20
N LEU A 36 -5.11 7.83 18.18
CA LEU A 36 -4.59 8.56 17.04
C LEU A 36 -5.71 8.83 16.02
N LYS A 37 -5.55 9.91 15.25
CA LYS A 37 -6.41 10.21 14.09
C LYS A 37 -5.69 9.82 12.81
N GLY A 38 -6.41 9.21 11.88
CA GLY A 38 -5.76 8.82 10.64
C GLY A 38 -6.58 7.95 9.71
N GLU A 39 -5.89 7.47 8.70
CA GLU A 39 -6.39 6.54 7.69
C GLU A 39 -5.43 5.37 7.52
N ILE A 40 -5.98 4.16 7.44
CA ILE A 40 -5.25 2.97 7.03
C ILE A 40 -5.92 2.36 5.79
N ALA A 41 -5.17 2.31 4.68
CA ALA A 41 -5.59 1.70 3.43
C ALA A 41 -5.08 0.26 3.31
N LEU A 42 -5.97 -0.68 3.00
CA LEU A 42 -5.63 -2.00 2.49
C LEU A 42 -5.51 -1.88 0.96
N MET A 43 -4.28 -1.71 0.50
CA MET A 43 -4.01 -1.44 -0.91
C MET A 43 -2.61 -1.89 -1.31
N ASN A 44 -2.41 -2.14 -2.60
CA ASN A 44 -1.08 -2.20 -3.19
C ASN A 44 -0.65 -0.77 -3.55
N SER A 45 0.29 -0.20 -2.80
CA SER A 45 0.76 1.17 -3.00
C SER A 45 1.59 1.39 -4.26
N LEU A 46 2.04 0.32 -4.93
CA LEU A 46 2.78 0.42 -6.19
C LEU A 46 1.83 0.41 -7.41
N SER A 47 0.83 -0.47 -7.40
CA SER A 47 -0.18 -0.55 -8.48
C SER A 47 -1.41 0.33 -8.24
N MET A 48 -1.54 0.92 -7.06
CA MET A 48 -2.73 1.64 -6.57
C MET A 48 -4.02 0.80 -6.57
N GLU A 49 -3.89 -0.53 -6.49
CA GLU A 49 -5.03 -1.42 -6.36
C GLU A 49 -5.60 -1.33 -4.93
N TRP A 50 -6.89 -0.99 -4.84
CA TRP A 50 -7.60 -0.80 -3.58
C TRP A 50 -8.44 -2.02 -3.22
N PHE A 51 -8.36 -2.44 -1.96
CA PHE A 51 -9.19 -3.53 -1.43
C PHE A 51 -10.06 -3.10 -0.24
N GLY A 52 -9.81 -1.93 0.36
CA GLY A 52 -10.57 -1.38 1.46
C GLY A 52 -9.75 -0.40 2.31
N GLY A 53 -10.37 0.21 3.30
CA GLY A 53 -9.66 1.07 4.24
C GLY A 53 -10.52 1.47 5.43
N TRP A 54 -9.91 2.16 6.39
CA TRP A 54 -10.59 2.69 7.56
C TRP A 54 -10.11 4.09 7.90
N HIS A 55 -11.05 4.95 8.28
CA HIS A 55 -10.79 6.17 9.04
C HIS A 55 -10.85 5.88 10.53
N ILE A 56 -9.94 6.49 11.29
CA ILE A 56 -9.80 6.31 12.73
C ILE A 56 -9.91 7.68 13.40
N ASN A 57 -10.83 7.77 14.36
CA ASN A 57 -11.05 8.92 15.23
C ASN A 57 -11.29 10.28 14.53
N MET A 58 -11.97 10.24 13.38
CA MET A 58 -12.26 11.42 12.55
C MET A 58 -13.36 12.29 13.15
N ASP A 59 -14.55 11.71 13.34
CA ASP A 59 -15.76 12.41 13.82
C ASP A 59 -16.14 12.00 15.24
N GLY A 60 -15.15 11.80 16.11
CA GLY A 60 -15.31 11.25 17.45
C GLY A 60 -14.46 10.00 17.65
N LEU A 61 -14.72 9.23 18.70
CA LEU A 61 -14.02 7.99 18.96
C LEU A 61 -14.62 6.86 18.11
N GLY A 62 -13.84 6.25 17.22
CA GLY A 62 -14.32 5.15 16.40
C GLY A 62 -13.42 4.74 15.24
N ILE A 63 -13.79 3.65 14.60
CA ILE A 63 -13.20 3.13 13.37
C ILE A 63 -14.33 3.03 12.35
N THR A 64 -14.20 3.71 11.22
CA THR A 64 -15.22 3.74 10.16
C THR A 64 -14.62 3.18 8.88
N PRO A 65 -15.20 2.13 8.27
CA PRO A 65 -14.74 1.67 6.96
C PRO A 65 -14.98 2.74 5.90
N ILE A 66 -14.07 2.82 4.93
CA ILE A 66 -14.15 3.80 3.84
C ILE A 66 -13.99 3.14 2.48
N GLU A 67 -14.62 3.76 1.48
CA GLU A 67 -14.44 3.43 0.07
C GLU A 67 -13.25 4.21 -0.51
N ARG A 68 -12.77 3.79 -1.69
CA ARG A 68 -11.57 4.36 -2.34
C ARG A 68 -11.70 5.87 -2.61
N GLU A 69 -12.90 6.36 -2.93
CA GLU A 69 -13.14 7.77 -3.24
C GLU A 69 -13.01 8.67 -1.99
N GLN A 70 -13.09 8.09 -0.80
CA GLN A 70 -12.97 8.79 0.48
C GLN A 70 -11.53 8.79 1.01
N SER A 71 -10.65 7.99 0.41
CA SER A 71 -9.25 7.85 0.80
C SER A 71 -8.42 9.03 0.31
N GLN A 72 -7.56 9.58 1.16
CA GLN A 72 -6.53 10.53 0.73
C GLN A 72 -5.24 9.85 0.25
N LEU A 73 -5.09 8.56 0.53
CA LEU A 73 -3.97 7.73 0.08
C LEU A 73 -4.17 7.23 -1.35
N TRP A 74 -5.42 6.92 -1.71
CA TRP A 74 -5.73 6.41 -3.03
C TRP A 74 -5.81 7.54 -4.06
N PHE A 75 -5.18 7.31 -5.20
CA PHE A 75 -5.27 8.15 -6.40
C PHE A 75 -5.22 7.25 -7.63
N GLU A 76 -5.76 7.73 -8.74
CA GLU A 76 -5.68 6.98 -10.00
C GLU A 76 -4.21 6.85 -10.43
N ALA A 77 -3.72 5.61 -10.54
CA ALA A 77 -2.35 5.37 -10.95
C ALA A 77 -2.07 6.07 -12.29
N PRO A 78 -0.90 6.72 -12.45
CA PRO A 78 -0.48 7.23 -13.75
C PRO A 78 -0.52 6.08 -14.75
N LYS A 79 -1.24 6.25 -15.87
CA LYS A 79 -1.26 5.25 -16.94
C LYS A 79 0.16 5.10 -17.49
N ILE A 80 0.87 4.06 -17.03
CA ILE A 80 2.21 3.75 -17.51
C ILE A 80 2.06 3.45 -19.01
N LYS A 81 2.55 4.34 -19.87
CA LYS A 81 2.79 4.00 -21.27
C LYS A 81 3.77 2.84 -21.24
N THR A 82 3.35 1.65 -21.66
CA THR A 82 4.20 0.47 -21.73
C THR A 82 5.51 0.87 -22.41
N SER A 83 6.61 0.85 -21.66
CA SER A 83 7.90 1.25 -22.19
C SER A 83 8.32 0.24 -23.26
N GLU A 84 8.95 0.71 -24.34
CA GLU A 84 9.36 -0.13 -25.46
C GLU A 84 10.33 -1.25 -25.05
N PHE A 85 10.95 -1.13 -23.86
CA PHE A 85 11.80 -2.16 -23.24
C PHE A 85 11.07 -3.51 -23.05
N ASP A 86 9.78 -3.51 -22.69
CA ASP A 86 9.03 -4.76 -22.46
C ASP A 86 8.74 -5.53 -23.77
N LYS A 87 8.76 -4.85 -24.92
CA LYS A 87 8.60 -5.49 -26.23
C LYS A 87 9.87 -6.21 -26.66
N GLN A 88 11.04 -5.71 -26.25
CA GLN A 88 12.33 -6.25 -26.68
C GLN A 88 12.72 -7.55 -25.95
N ALA A 89 12.22 -7.77 -24.73
CA ALA A 89 12.43 -9.01 -23.98
C ALA A 89 11.64 -10.21 -24.54
N ARG A 90 10.54 -9.97 -25.26
CA ARG A 90 9.65 -11.03 -25.78
C ARG A 90 10.07 -11.58 -27.15
N GLY A 91 11.10 -11.00 -27.78
CA GLY A 91 11.54 -11.32 -29.13
C GLY A 91 12.79 -12.21 -29.26
N LYS A 92 13.45 -12.59 -28.16
CA LYS A 92 14.59 -13.53 -28.24
C LYS A 92 14.09 -14.97 -28.08
N SER A 93 13.87 -15.64 -29.21
CA SER A 93 13.83 -17.10 -29.27
C SER A 93 15.10 -17.65 -28.63
N THR A 94 14.95 -18.45 -27.59
CA THR A 94 16.03 -19.22 -26.97
C THR A 94 16.59 -20.21 -27.98
N GLU A 95 17.81 -19.97 -28.47
CA GLU A 95 18.64 -21.06 -28.98
C GLU A 95 19.03 -21.99 -27.81
N PRO A 96 19.08 -23.31 -28.00
CA PRO A 96 19.40 -24.24 -26.93
C PRO A 96 20.85 -24.05 -26.50
N ALA A 97 21.05 -23.64 -25.24
CA ALA A 97 22.37 -23.52 -24.65
C ALA A 97 23.03 -24.91 -24.59
N HIS A 98 24.06 -25.13 -25.42
CA HIS A 98 24.91 -26.29 -25.30
C HIS A 98 25.65 -26.24 -23.95
N GLN A 99 25.25 -27.12 -23.04
CA GLN A 99 25.92 -27.34 -21.77
C GLN A 99 27.32 -27.91 -22.04
N LEU A 100 28.36 -27.09 -21.80
CA LEU A 100 29.74 -27.55 -21.83
C LEU A 100 30.05 -28.24 -20.49
N THR A 101 30.05 -29.57 -20.48
CA THR A 101 30.66 -30.35 -19.40
C THR A 101 32.18 -30.26 -19.49
N LEU A 102 32.81 -29.70 -18.46
CA LEU A 102 34.26 -29.75 -18.26
C LEU A 102 34.61 -31.13 -17.65
N PHE A 103 35.35 -31.94 -18.40
CA PHE A 103 36.21 -33.00 -17.88
C PHE A 103 37.66 -32.52 -18.00
#